data_AF-A0A2T0Q9T5-F1
#
_entry.id   AF-A0A2T0Q9T5-F1
#
_cell.length_a   1.000
_cell.length_b   1.000
_cell.length_c   1.000
_cell.angle_alpha   90.00
_cell.angle_beta   90.00
_cell.angle_gamma   90.00
#
_symmetry.space_group_name_H-M   'P 1'
#
loop_
_entity.id
_entity.type
_entity.pdbx_description
1 polymer ?
#
loop_
_entity_poly.entity_id
_entity_poly.type
_entity_poly.pdbx_seq_one_letter_code
_entity_poly.pdbx_strand_id
1 'polypeptide(L)'
;MFSDRDGRYLRTFQRQAAHAHDHCTFLAARLGPLRGWLSAGGRGLSERADHIRRHFEDIEASYQRVTREAERPPPDDRRSRRDQRRELRRIVDEMSRKVDELDSLVLGLEVEHRVQSGRSDRRPPEAGG
;
A
#
# COMPACT_ATOMS: atom_id res chain seq x y z
N MET A 1 -24.90 -16.36 -24.76
CA MET A 1 -25.22 -15.36 -23.72
C MET A 1 -24.37 -15.67 -22.48
N PHE A 2 -23.13 -15.18 -22.44
CA PHE A 2 -22.25 -15.37 -21.27
C PHE A 2 -22.77 -14.49 -20.11
N SER A 3 -22.88 -15.09 -18.93
CA SER A 3 -23.71 -14.59 -17.84
C SER A 3 -23.20 -13.29 -17.23
N ASP A 4 -24.10 -12.31 -17.12
CA ASP A 4 -24.01 -11.02 -16.41
C ASP A 4 -23.51 -11.10 -14.94
N ARG A 5 -23.33 -12.31 -14.39
CA ARG A 5 -22.68 -12.56 -13.09
C ARG A 5 -21.15 -12.56 -13.17
N ASP A 6 -20.58 -12.95 -14.30
CA ASP A 6 -19.13 -13.08 -14.42
C ASP A 6 -18.45 -11.71 -14.56
N GLY A 7 -19.06 -10.80 -15.33
CA GLY A 7 -18.61 -9.40 -15.41
C GLY A 7 -18.77 -8.64 -14.08
N ARG A 8 -19.73 -9.02 -13.23
CA ARG A 8 -19.95 -8.37 -11.93
C ARG A 8 -18.83 -8.65 -10.94
N TYR A 9 -18.33 -9.89 -10.84
CA TYR A 9 -17.24 -10.18 -9.90
C TYR A 9 -15.92 -9.52 -10.32
N LEU A 10 -15.61 -9.48 -11.62
CA LEU A 10 -14.40 -8.82 -12.14
C LEU A 10 -14.40 -7.34 -11.78
N ARG A 11 -15.54 -6.66 -11.99
CA ARG A 11 -15.71 -5.25 -11.59
C ARG A 11 -15.55 -5.06 -10.08
N THR A 12 -16.01 -6.00 -9.25
CA THR A 12 -15.81 -5.92 -7.80
C THR A 12 -14.33 -5.98 -7.43
N PHE A 13 -13.58 -6.94 -7.98
CA PHE A 13 -12.14 -7.05 -7.70
C PHE A 13 -11.35 -5.85 -8.23
N GLN A 14 -11.68 -5.33 -9.41
CA GLN A 14 -11.09 -4.10 -9.92
C GLN A 14 -11.32 -2.92 -8.97
N ARG A 15 -12.55 -2.74 -8.45
CA ARG A 15 -12.85 -1.66 -7.50
C ARG A 15 -12.08 -1.81 -6.20
N GLN A 16 -11.96 -3.04 -5.68
CA GLN A 16 -11.20 -3.30 -4.47
C GLN A 16 -9.70 -3.06 -4.67
N ALA A 17 -9.15 -3.51 -5.80
CA ALA A 17 -7.76 -3.26 -6.16
C ALA A 17 -7.48 -1.76 -6.35
N ALA A 18 -8.38 -1.03 -7.01
CA ALA A 18 -8.30 0.41 -7.17
C ALA A 18 -8.34 1.12 -5.80
N HIS A 19 -9.25 0.75 -4.92
CA HIS A 19 -9.30 1.31 -3.56
C HIS A 19 -8.00 1.06 -2.77
N ALA A 20 -7.45 -0.15 -2.83
CA ALA A 20 -6.16 -0.46 -2.20
C ALA A 20 -5.01 0.37 -2.80
N HIS A 21 -4.96 0.50 -4.12
CA HIS A 21 -3.97 1.32 -4.83
C HIS A 21 -4.09 2.81 -4.50
N ASP A 22 -5.31 3.35 -4.43
CA ASP A 22 -5.55 4.75 -4.09
C ASP A 22 -5.14 5.03 -2.63
N HIS A 23 -5.43 4.11 -1.71
CA HIS A 23 -4.97 4.21 -0.33
C HIS A 23 -3.43 4.16 -0.25
N CYS A 24 -2.81 3.26 -1.00
CA CYS A 24 -1.36 3.20 -1.15
C CYS A 24 -0.79 4.56 -1.65
N THR A 25 -1.36 5.12 -2.71
CA THR A 25 -0.97 6.44 -3.24
C THR A 25 -1.09 7.56 -2.20
N PHE A 26 -2.17 7.55 -1.41
CA PHE A 26 -2.37 8.49 -0.30
C PHE A 26 -1.28 8.36 0.78
N LEU A 27 -0.91 7.13 1.15
CA LEU A 27 0.17 6.87 2.11
C LEU A 27 1.53 7.33 1.58
N ALA A 28 1.80 7.15 0.29
CA ALA A 28 3.02 7.66 -0.36
C ALA A 28 3.11 9.20 -0.25
N ALA A 29 2.00 9.90 -0.46
CA ALA A 29 1.95 11.36 -0.31
C ALA A 29 2.21 11.80 1.15
N ARG A 30 1.67 11.08 2.14
CA ARG A 30 1.90 11.35 3.57
C ARG A 30 3.36 11.13 4.00
N LEU A 31 4.07 10.21 3.35
CA LEU A 31 5.49 9.98 3.61
C LEU A 31 6.40 11.07 3.03
N GLY A 32 5.92 11.88 2.08
CA GLY A 32 6.71 12.95 1.45
C GLY A 32 7.43 13.85 2.46
N PRO A 33 6.72 14.46 3.43
CA PRO A 33 7.31 15.27 4.50
C PRO A 33 8.30 14.51 5.39
N LEU A 34 8.12 13.20 5.58
CA LEU A 34 8.98 12.35 6.42
C LEU A 34 10.22 11.84 5.69
N ARG A 35 10.28 12.00 4.36
CA ARG A 35 11.35 11.46 3.51
C ARG A 35 12.73 12.04 3.85
N GLY A 36 12.79 13.30 4.29
CA GLY A 36 14.03 13.91 4.79
C GLY A 36 14.52 13.27 6.08
N TRP A 37 13.61 12.86 6.96
CA TRP A 37 13.91 12.18 8.22
C TRP A 37 14.33 10.72 8.00
N LEU A 38 13.69 10.02 7.07
CA LEU A 38 14.11 8.68 6.61
C LEU A 38 15.53 8.70 6.02
N SER A 39 15.93 9.81 5.42
CA SER A 39 17.25 9.99 4.78
C SER A 39 18.35 10.44 5.76
N ALA A 40 18.01 10.81 7.00
CA ALA A 40 18.92 11.45 7.95
C ALA A 40 19.88 10.49 8.70
N GLY A 41 20.06 9.25 8.23
CA GLY A 41 21.32 8.51 8.46
C GLY A 41 21.37 7.49 9.60
N GLY A 42 20.24 7.05 10.16
CA GLY A 42 20.22 5.85 11.02
C GLY A 42 20.13 4.56 10.19
N ARG A 43 20.99 3.56 10.45
CA ARG A 43 20.92 2.24 9.74
C ARG A 43 19.51 1.64 9.75
N GLY A 44 18.81 1.70 10.89
CA GLY A 44 17.44 1.21 11.00
C GLY A 44 16.37 2.03 10.27
N LEU A 45 16.62 3.32 9.97
CA LEU A 45 15.69 4.15 9.19
C LEU A 45 15.82 3.88 7.69
N SER A 46 17.03 3.61 7.20
CA SER A 46 17.26 3.22 5.80
C SER A 46 16.59 1.89 5.48
N GLU A 47 16.71 0.90 6.38
CA GLU A 47 16.05 -0.41 6.21
C GLU A 47 14.52 -0.29 6.19
N ARG A 48 13.95 0.56 7.06
CA ARG A 48 12.50 0.85 7.07
C ARG A 48 12.06 1.57 5.80
N ALA A 49 12.84 2.53 5.31
CA ALA A 49 12.54 3.25 4.08
C ALA A 49 12.56 2.32 2.86
N ASP A 50 13.54 1.42 2.78
CA ASP A 50 13.60 0.39 1.74
C ASP A 50 12.44 -0.61 1.86
N HIS A 51 12.08 -1.01 3.07
CA HIS A 51 10.95 -1.91 3.31
C HIS A 51 9.63 -1.28 2.83
N ILE A 52 9.39 -0.01 3.18
CA ILE A 52 8.22 0.76 2.75
C ILE A 52 8.18 0.91 1.23
N ARG A 53 9.32 1.22 0.60
CA ARG A 53 9.42 1.31 -0.87
C ARG A 53 9.03 0.00 -1.55
N ARG A 54 9.52 -1.14 -1.05
CA ARG A 54 9.16 -2.46 -1.60
C ARG A 54 7.66 -2.74 -1.50
N HIS A 55 7.01 -2.35 -0.40
CA HIS A 55 5.56 -2.48 -0.27
C HIS A 55 4.80 -1.67 -1.35
N PHE A 56 5.23 -0.44 -1.62
CA PHE A 56 4.65 0.36 -2.72
C PHE A 56 4.79 -0.33 -4.08
N GLU A 57 5.99 -0.80 -4.40
CA GLU A 57 6.28 -1.50 -5.66
C GLU A 57 5.46 -2.80 -5.81
N ASP A 58 5.34 -3.58 -4.72
CA ASP A 58 4.57 -4.83 -4.68
C ASP A 58 3.06 -4.60 -4.87
N ILE A 59 2.50 -3.57 -4.23
CA ILE A 59 1.08 -3.22 -4.35
C ILE A 59 0.80 -2.73 -5.76
N GLU A 60 1.68 -1.91 -6.34
CA GLU A 60 1.57 -1.44 -7.73
C GLU A 60 1.60 -2.60 -8.73
N ALA A 61 2.57 -3.52 -8.58
CA ALA A 61 2.66 -4.70 -9.43
C ALA A 61 1.40 -5.59 -9.34
N SER A 62 0.85 -5.74 -8.14
CA SER A 62 -0.39 -6.48 -7.89
C SER A 62 -1.60 -5.80 -8.53
N TYR A 63 -1.70 -4.47 -8.42
CA TYR A 63 -2.74 -3.68 -9.05
C TYR A 63 -2.72 -3.82 -10.57
N GLN A 64 -1.55 -3.66 -11.20
CA GLN A 64 -1.38 -3.84 -12.64
C GLN A 64 -1.80 -5.25 -13.10
N ARG A 65 -1.49 -6.27 -12.29
CA ARG A 65 -1.90 -7.65 -12.58
C ARG A 65 -3.42 -7.82 -12.54
N VAL A 66 -4.10 -7.27 -11.54
CA VAL A 66 -5.58 -7.32 -11.45
C VAL A 66 -6.22 -6.58 -12.63
N THR A 67 -5.72 -5.39 -12.97
CA THR A 67 -6.24 -4.59 -14.07
C THR A 67 -6.11 -5.31 -15.41
N ARG A 68 -4.92 -5.84 -15.73
CA ARG A 68 -4.70 -6.64 -16.95
C ARG A 68 -5.61 -7.86 -17.03
N GLU A 69 -5.81 -8.55 -15.91
CA GLU A 69 -6.62 -9.76 -15.91
C GLU A 69 -8.12 -9.45 -16.06
N ALA A 70 -8.57 -8.29 -15.59
CA ALA A 70 -9.95 -7.87 -15.73
C ALA A 70 -10.27 -7.24 -17.09
N GLU A 71 -9.26 -6.83 -17.87
CA GLU A 71 -9.41 -6.46 -19.29
C GLU A 71 -9.51 -7.68 -20.21
N ARG A 72 -9.06 -8.86 -19.75
CA ARG A 72 -9.14 -10.10 -20.53
C ARG A 72 -10.58 -10.62 -20.57
N PRO A 73 -11.03 -11.19 -21.71
CA PRO A 73 -12.27 -11.94 -21.77
C PRO A 73 -12.27 -13.08 -20.73
N PRO A 74 -13.40 -13.36 -20.06
CA PRO A 74 -13.50 -14.52 -19.20
C PRO A 74 -13.24 -15.80 -20.00
N PRO A 75 -12.53 -16.80 -19.44
CA PRO A 75 -12.30 -18.05 -20.13
C PRO A 75 -13.61 -18.81 -20.41
N ASP A 76 -13.65 -19.55 -21.51
CA ASP A 76 -14.86 -20.22 -21.98
C ASP A 76 -15.31 -21.34 -21.04
N ASP A 77 -14.38 -22.06 -20.43
CA ASP A 77 -14.68 -23.16 -19.53
C ASP A 77 -14.93 -22.70 -18.09
N ARG A 78 -15.77 -23.45 -17.37
CA ARG A 78 -16.19 -23.11 -16.01
C ARG A 78 -15.07 -23.26 -14.99
N ARG A 79 -14.13 -24.17 -15.21
CA ARG A 79 -13.04 -24.46 -14.27
C ARG A 79 -12.05 -23.31 -14.27
N SER A 80 -11.59 -22.90 -15.45
CA SER A 80 -10.69 -21.75 -15.61
C SER A 80 -11.31 -20.46 -15.09
N ARG A 81 -12.62 -20.23 -15.27
CA ARG A 81 -13.29 -19.06 -14.66
C ARG A 81 -13.25 -19.09 -13.15
N ARG A 82 -13.47 -20.25 -12.54
CA ARG A 82 -13.38 -20.42 -11.09
C ARG A 82 -11.95 -20.19 -10.59
N ASP A 83 -10.97 -20.69 -11.33
CA ASP A 83 -9.55 -20.57 -10.97
C ASP A 83 -9.07 -19.12 -11.13
N GLN A 84 -9.44 -18.44 -12.23
CA GLN A 84 -9.21 -17.00 -12.41
C GLN A 84 -9.83 -16.19 -11.28
N ARG A 85 -11.08 -16.48 -10.90
CA ARG A 85 -11.76 -15.78 -9.80
C ARG A 85 -11.05 -15.99 -8.45
N ARG A 86 -10.54 -17.20 -8.19
CA ARG A 86 -9.78 -17.51 -6.96
C ARG A 86 -8.45 -16.77 -6.92
N GLU A 87 -7.75 -16.72 -8.03
CA GLU A 87 -6.47 -16.02 -8.14
C GLU A 87 -6.65 -14.51 -7.95
N LEU A 88 -7.62 -13.89 -8.66
CA LEU A 88 -7.93 -12.47 -8.50
C LEU A 88 -8.29 -12.12 -7.06
N ARG A 89 -9.12 -12.94 -6.41
CA ARG A 89 -9.46 -12.76 -5.00
C ARG A 89 -8.21 -12.81 -4.12
N ARG A 90 -7.33 -13.79 -4.32
CA ARG A 90 -6.09 -13.93 -3.55
C ARG A 90 -5.21 -12.69 -3.69
N ILE A 91 -5.05 -12.18 -4.92
CA ILE A 91 -4.24 -10.98 -5.18
C ILE A 91 -4.83 -9.77 -4.47
N VAL A 92 -6.14 -9.55 -4.59
CA VAL A 92 -6.81 -8.41 -3.92
C VAL A 92 -6.72 -8.52 -2.40
N ASP A 93 -6.97 -9.71 -1.84
CA ASP A 93 -6.85 -9.94 -0.39
C ASP A 93 -5.41 -9.69 0.10
N GLU A 94 -4.40 -10.05 -0.70
CA GLU A 94 -2.99 -9.76 -0.40
C GLU A 94 -2.68 -8.26 -0.48
N MET A 95 -3.17 -7.56 -1.51
CA MET A 95 -3.03 -6.11 -1.65
C MET A 95 -3.59 -5.37 -0.43
N SER A 96 -4.81 -5.72 0.00
CA SER A 96 -5.43 -5.09 1.17
C SER A 96 -4.58 -5.27 2.43
N ARG A 97 -4.06 -6.49 2.67
CA ARG A 97 -3.17 -6.73 3.82
C ARG A 97 -1.88 -5.91 3.77
N LYS A 98 -1.24 -5.84 2.60
CA LYS A 98 -0.02 -5.05 2.42
C LYS A 98 -0.29 -3.55 2.65
N VAL A 99 -1.45 -3.05 2.21
CA VAL A 99 -1.87 -1.67 2.49
C VAL A 99 -2.10 -1.44 3.98
N ASP A 100 -2.73 -2.36 4.70
CA ASP A 100 -2.94 -2.26 6.16
C ASP A 100 -1.61 -2.27 6.93
N GLU A 101 -0.66 -3.12 6.51
CA GLU A 101 0.70 -3.16 7.05
C GLU A 101 1.43 -1.83 6.78
N LEU A 102 1.33 -1.32 5.56
CA LEU A 102 1.92 -0.06 5.16
C LEU A 102 1.35 1.13 5.92
N ASP A 103 0.04 1.20 6.14
CA ASP A 103 -0.61 2.23 6.94
C ASP A 103 -0.09 2.22 8.38
N SER A 104 0.02 1.02 8.98
CA SER A 104 0.58 0.84 10.33
C SER A 104 2.03 1.35 10.43
N LEU A 105 2.85 1.09 9.41
CA LEU A 105 4.23 1.58 9.35
C LEU A 105 4.28 3.11 9.22
N VAL A 106 3.46 3.69 8.34
CA VAL A 106 3.40 5.15 8.12
C VAL A 106 2.97 5.87 9.41
N LEU A 107 1.92 5.37 10.08
CA LEU A 107 1.47 5.90 11.36
C LEU A 107 2.56 5.82 12.44
N GLY A 108 3.27 4.69 12.52
CA GLY A 108 4.39 4.52 13.44
C GLY A 108 5.48 5.57 13.23
N LEU A 109 5.84 5.83 11.97
CA LEU A 109 6.83 6.86 11.61
C LEU A 109 6.35 8.28 11.95
N GLU A 110 5.08 8.60 11.69
CA GLU A 110 4.51 9.90 12.04
C GLU A 110 4.54 10.15 13.57
N VAL A 111 4.24 9.13 14.36
CA VAL A 111 4.31 9.21 15.83
C VAL A 111 5.76 9.38 16.30
N GLU A 112 6.70 8.57 15.81
CA GLU A 112 8.12 8.68 16.14
C GLU A 112 8.66 10.07 15.80
N HIS A 113 8.33 10.59 14.61
CA HIS A 113 8.71 11.93 14.19
C HIS A 113 8.17 13.01 15.12
N ARG A 114 6.86 12.99 15.45
CA ARG A 114 6.25 13.97 16.37
C ARG A 114 6.91 13.96 17.76
N VAL A 115 7.21 12.77 18.30
CA VAL A 115 7.88 12.64 19.61
C VAL A 115 9.28 13.25 19.57
N GLN A 116 10.02 13.09 18.48
CA GLN A 116 11.36 13.65 18.33
C GLN A 116 11.34 15.16 18.10
N SER A 117 10.46 15.68 17.24
CA SER A 117 10.31 17.12 17.03
C SER A 117 9.90 17.84 18.33
N GLY A 118 8.95 17.29 19.08
CA GLY A 118 8.52 17.86 20.36
C GLY A 118 9.57 17.77 21.49
N ARG A 119 10.56 16.87 21.37
CA ARG A 119 11.73 16.83 22.25
C ARG A 119 12.78 17.87 21.88
N SER A 120 12.95 18.15 20.58
CA SER A 120 13.87 19.18 20.08
C SER A 120 13.45 20.59 20.52
N ASP A 121 12.15 20.88 20.55
CA ASP A 121 11.61 22.19 20.98
C ASP A 121 11.68 22.41 22.51
N ARG A 122 12.06 21.40 23.30
CA ARG A 122 12.21 21.49 24.76
C ARG A 122 13.66 21.68 25.21
N ARG A 123 14.53 22.25 24.37
CA ARG A 123 15.84 22.72 24.85
C ARG A 123 15.58 23.87 25.84
N PRO A 124 15.88 23.72 27.14
CA PRO A 124 15.75 24.84 28.06
C PRO A 124 16.67 25.96 27.58
N PRO A 125 16.25 27.24 27.65
CA PRO A 125 17.20 28.33 27.47
C PRO A 125 18.33 28.10 28.47
N GLU A 126 19.57 28.06 27.97
CA GLU A 126 20.74 28.07 28.84
C GLU A 126 20.57 29.26 29.78
N ALA A 127 20.43 28.95 31.07
CA ALA A 127 20.39 29.96 32.10
C ALA A 127 21.75 30.63 32.09
N GLY A 128 21.81 31.82 31.48
CA GLY A 128 22.92 32.72 31.65
C GLY A 128 23.07 33.03 33.13
N GLY A 129 24.20 32.65 33.70
CA GLY A 129 24.68 32.97 35.03
C GLY A 129 26.18 33.05 35.01
#